data_AF-B9HCU4-F1
#
_entry.id   AF-B9HCU4-F1
#
_cell.length_a   1.000
_cell.length_b   1.000
_cell.length_c   1.000
_cell.angle_alpha   90.00
_cell.angle_beta   90.00
_cell.angle_gamma   90.00
#
_symmetry.space_group_name_H-M   'P 1'
#
loop_
_entity.id
_entity.type
_entity.pdbx_description
1 polymer ?
#
loop_
_entity_poly.entity_id
_entity_poly.type
_entity_poly.pdbx_seq_one_letter_code
_entity_poly.pdbx_strand_id
1 'polypeptide(L)'
;MKRQTLALSLLFIAITMVVVDVTLADGWIPIKNLENKHVVKIAEFAVKEHNRQAGSELRLYSIHKGELQVKEGTDYRLLLAVIGAGGLYEAVVHESYDYSTVLVSFVPLNG
;
A
#
# COMPACT_ATOMS: atom_id res chain seq x y z
N MET A 1 -57.63 -28.97 16.26
CA MET A 1 -57.21 -27.74 15.56
C MET A 1 -55.68 -27.65 15.63
N LYS A 2 -54.95 -28.21 14.64
CA LYS A 2 -53.98 -27.50 13.77
C LYS A 2 -53.46 -26.19 14.38
N ARG A 3 -52.16 -26.05 14.61
CA ARG A 3 -51.19 -25.49 13.63
C ARG A 3 -49.77 -25.87 14.08
N GLN A 4 -49.12 -26.80 13.38
CA GLN A 4 -48.21 -26.55 12.25
C GLN A 4 -46.87 -25.94 12.70
N THR A 5 -45.87 -26.82 12.79
CA THR A 5 -44.44 -26.54 12.72
C THR A 5 -44.15 -25.61 11.54
N LEU A 6 -43.63 -24.41 11.79
CA LEU A 6 -42.85 -23.66 10.81
C LEU A 6 -41.38 -23.79 11.19
N ALA A 7 -40.73 -24.84 10.68
CA ALA A 7 -39.31 -24.74 10.37
C ALA A 7 -39.23 -23.68 9.28
N LEU A 8 -38.75 -22.48 9.63
CA LEU A 8 -38.54 -21.40 8.67
C LEU A 8 -37.32 -21.78 7.83
N SER A 9 -37.62 -22.57 6.80
CA SER A 9 -36.76 -23.02 5.74
C SER A 9 -36.07 -21.84 5.07
N LEU A 10 -34.73 -21.89 5.10
CA LEU A 10 -33.82 -21.64 3.98
C LEU A 10 -34.41 -20.78 2.85
N LEU A 11 -34.30 -19.45 2.99
CA LEU A 11 -34.40 -18.55 1.85
C LEU A 11 -33.01 -17.96 1.56
N PHE A 12 -32.31 -18.65 0.66
CA PHE A 12 -31.34 -18.12 -0.31
C PHE A 12 -30.33 -17.08 0.20
N ILE A 13 -29.23 -17.55 0.80
CA ILE A 13 -27.95 -16.83 0.74
C ILE A 13 -27.43 -16.96 -0.69
N ALA A 14 -28.00 -16.18 -1.60
CA ALA A 14 -27.39 -15.87 -2.87
C ALA A 14 -26.97 -14.42 -2.78
N ILE A 15 -25.67 -14.16 -2.72
CA ILE A 15 -24.98 -13.12 -3.49
C ILE A 15 -23.48 -13.31 -3.27
N THR A 16 -22.91 -13.90 -4.31
CA THR A 16 -21.56 -13.79 -4.85
C THR A 16 -20.38 -13.97 -3.88
N MET A 17 -19.76 -15.13 -4.01
CA MET A 17 -18.33 -15.34 -3.85
C MET A 17 -17.58 -14.12 -4.41
N VAL A 18 -17.12 -13.22 -3.55
CA VAL A 18 -16.07 -12.28 -3.94
C VAL A 18 -14.83 -13.13 -3.99
N VAL A 19 -14.48 -13.61 -5.20
CA VAL A 19 -13.12 -14.07 -5.45
C VAL A 19 -12.27 -12.81 -5.42
N VAL A 20 -11.92 -12.37 -4.21
CA VAL A 20 -10.73 -11.56 -4.06
C VAL A 20 -9.62 -12.56 -4.32
N ASP A 21 -8.98 -12.46 -5.48
CA ASP A 21 -7.74 -13.16 -5.76
C ASP A 21 -6.65 -12.52 -4.86
N VAL A 22 -6.75 -12.77 -3.56
CA VAL A 22 -5.71 -12.47 -2.58
C VAL A 22 -4.77 -13.65 -2.65
N THR A 23 -3.86 -13.59 -3.61
CA THR A 23 -2.53 -14.08 -3.30
C THR A 23 -2.10 -13.32 -2.04
N LEU A 24 -2.04 -14.04 -0.91
CA LEU A 24 -1.76 -13.53 0.42
C LEU A 24 -0.33 -12.98 0.46
N ALA A 25 -0.13 -11.79 -0.10
CA ALA A 25 1.11 -11.05 -0.04
C ALA A 25 1.26 -10.49 1.38
N ASP A 26 1.71 -11.29 2.34
CA ASP A 26 2.16 -10.88 3.69
C ASP A 26 1.29 -9.90 4.49
N GLY A 27 0.03 -9.64 4.11
CA GLY A 27 -0.82 -8.61 4.72
C GLY A 27 -0.68 -7.19 4.13
N TRP A 28 -0.04 -7.05 2.96
CA TRP A 28 -0.03 -5.81 2.19
C TRP A 28 -1.37 -5.58 1.49
N ILE A 29 -1.88 -4.37 1.59
CA ILE A 29 -3.18 -3.95 1.05
C ILE A 29 -2.94 -2.87 -0.02
N PRO A 30 -3.44 -3.05 -1.25
CA PRO A 30 -3.30 -2.04 -2.30
C PRO A 30 -3.92 -0.69 -1.92
N ILE A 31 -3.18 0.39 -2.19
CA ILE A 31 -3.65 1.77 -2.04
C ILE A 31 -4.43 2.14 -3.30
N LYS A 32 -5.73 2.40 -3.16
CA LYS A 32 -6.62 2.70 -4.29
C LYS A 32 -6.35 4.05 -4.94
N ASN A 33 -6.06 5.07 -4.12
CA ASN A 33 -5.83 6.43 -4.58
C ASN A 33 -4.38 6.85 -4.31
N LEU A 34 -3.53 6.73 -5.32
CA LEU A 34 -2.13 7.14 -5.25
C LEU A 34 -1.95 8.67 -5.25
N GLU A 35 -2.96 9.42 -5.67
CA GLU A 35 -2.99 10.89 -5.62
C GLU A 35 -3.44 11.42 -4.25
N ASN A 36 -3.73 10.53 -3.29
CA ASN A 36 -3.99 10.94 -1.93
C ASN A 36 -2.79 11.75 -1.41
N LYS A 37 -3.07 12.96 -0.92
CA LYS A 37 -2.04 13.91 -0.44
C LYS A 37 -1.08 13.30 0.59
N HIS A 38 -1.55 12.36 1.42
CA HIS A 38 -0.69 11.68 2.39
C HIS A 38 0.27 10.71 1.70
N VAL A 39 -0.22 9.91 0.75
CA VAL A 39 0.60 8.96 -0.02
C VAL A 39 1.67 9.69 -0.83
N VAL A 40 1.32 10.85 -1.42
CA VAL A 40 2.28 11.72 -2.11
C VAL A 40 3.37 12.22 -1.15
N LYS A 41 3.01 12.66 0.06
CA LYS A 41 4.00 13.07 1.07
C LYS A 41 4.93 11.94 1.48
N ILE A 42 4.43 10.71 1.61
CA ILE A 42 5.26 9.54 1.90
C ILE A 42 6.25 9.27 0.75
N ALA A 43 5.81 9.37 -0.50
CA ALA A 43 6.69 9.23 -1.66
C ALA A 43 7.76 10.34 -1.73
N GLU A 44 7.37 11.59 -1.52
CA GLU A 44 8.30 12.73 -1.47
C GLU A 44 9.32 12.58 -0.34
N PHE A 45 8.87 12.15 0.84
CA PHE A 45 9.75 11.83 1.96
C PHE A 45 10.76 10.75 1.57
N ALA A 46 10.34 9.66 0.94
CA ALA A 46 11.24 8.57 0.56
C ALA A 46 12.37 9.04 -0.37
N VAL A 47 12.03 9.80 -1.42
CA VAL A 47 13.03 10.34 -2.37
C VAL A 47 13.96 11.33 -1.67
N LYS A 48 13.41 12.24 -0.86
CA LYS A 48 14.20 13.24 -0.13
C LYS A 48 15.19 12.58 0.84
N GLU A 49 14.72 11.59 1.59
CA GLU A 49 15.53 10.91 2.59
C GLU A 49 16.61 10.03 1.94
N HIS A 50 16.29 9.36 0.83
CA HIS A 50 17.30 8.66 0.02
C HIS A 50 18.38 9.63 -0.48
N ASN A 51 17.99 10.75 -1.08
CA ASN A 51 18.93 11.77 -1.56
C ASN A 51 19.85 12.26 -0.44
N ARG A 52 19.30 12.50 0.75
CA ARG A 52 20.05 12.90 1.93
C ARG A 52 21.08 11.84 2.36
N GLN A 53 20.70 10.56 2.33
CA GLN A 53 21.56 9.45 2.76
C GLN A 53 22.63 9.09 1.71
N ALA A 54 22.27 9.09 0.43
CA ALA A 54 23.11 8.66 -0.68
C ALA A 54 23.92 9.79 -1.34
N GLY A 55 23.63 11.05 -1.01
CA GLY A 55 24.24 12.20 -1.68
C GLY A 55 23.80 12.34 -3.14
N SER A 56 22.58 11.90 -3.46
CA SER A 56 21.99 11.93 -4.80
C SER A 56 20.97 13.07 -4.95
N GLU A 57 20.53 13.33 -6.18
CA GLU A 57 19.56 14.39 -6.52
C GLU A 57 18.39 13.85 -7.35
N LEU A 58 17.81 12.72 -6.93
CA LEU A 58 16.65 12.14 -7.58
C LEU A 58 15.42 13.04 -7.40
N ARG A 59 14.55 13.07 -8.40
CA ARG A 59 13.25 13.73 -8.31
C ARG A 59 12.12 12.73 -8.52
N LEU A 60 11.11 12.77 -7.67
CA LEU A 60 9.89 11.99 -7.85
C LEU A 60 9.19 12.43 -9.14
N TYR A 61 8.92 11.47 -10.03
CA TYR A 61 8.14 11.70 -11.24
C TYR A 61 6.68 11.28 -11.04
N SER A 62 6.46 10.05 -10.58
CA SER A 62 5.12 9.51 -10.35
C SER A 62 5.17 8.30 -9.40
N ILE A 63 3.99 7.94 -8.86
CA ILE A 63 3.77 6.72 -8.08
C ILE A 63 3.04 5.73 -8.99
N HIS A 64 3.67 4.60 -9.30
CA HIS A 64 3.11 3.58 -10.21
C HIS A 64 2.24 2.56 -9.46
N LYS A 65 2.63 2.22 -8.24
CA LYS A 65 1.91 1.31 -7.34
C LYS A 65 2.14 1.74 -5.90
N GLY A 66 1.17 1.44 -5.05
CA GLY A 66 1.29 1.67 -3.62
C GLY A 66 0.51 0.61 -2.86
N GLU A 67 1.11 0.14 -1.78
CA GLU A 67 0.52 -0.81 -0.84
C GLU A 67 0.80 -0.32 0.58
N LEU A 68 -0.07 -0.68 1.52
CA LEU A 68 0.12 -0.40 2.93
C LEU A 68 0.00 -1.67 3.76
N GLN A 69 0.62 -1.67 4.93
CA GLN A 69 0.45 -2.70 5.94
C GLN A 69 0.36 -2.03 7.32
N VAL A 70 -0.64 -2.39 8.11
CA VAL A 70 -0.82 -1.88 9.47
C VAL A 70 0.02 -2.73 10.44
N LYS A 71 0.90 -2.07 11.19
CA LYS A 71 1.72 -2.65 12.30
C LYS A 71 1.61 -1.73 13.51
N GLU A 72 2.70 -1.50 14.26
CA GLU A 72 2.83 -0.44 15.27
C GLU A 72 2.95 0.95 14.61
N GLY A 73 2.02 1.24 13.69
CA GLY A 73 2.11 2.30 12.70
C GLY A 73 1.59 1.81 11.36
N THR A 74 2.08 2.40 10.28
CA THR A 74 1.79 2.00 8.90
C THR A 74 3.08 1.90 8.11
N ASP A 75 3.31 0.72 7.52
CA ASP A 75 4.32 0.57 6.48
C ASP A 75 3.68 0.90 5.13
N TYR A 76 4.40 1.66 4.31
CA TYR A 76 4.05 1.98 2.94
C TYR A 76 5.10 1.36 2.01
N ARG A 77 4.65 0.59 1.04
CA ARG A 77 5.50 0.08 -0.07
C ARG A 77 5.06 0.74 -1.35
N LEU A 78 5.92 1.58 -1.92
CA LEU A 78 5.62 2.40 -3.08
C LEU A 78 6.57 2.07 -4.22
N LEU A 79 6.01 1.91 -5.41
CA LEU A 79 6.78 1.84 -6.65
C LEU A 79 6.86 3.23 -7.27
N LEU A 80 8.03 3.83 -7.24
CA LEU A 80 8.28 5.21 -7.62
C LEU A 80 9.04 5.28 -8.94
N ALA A 81 8.54 6.07 -9.88
CA ALA A 81 9.33 6.51 -11.02
C ALA A 81 10.11 7.77 -10.63
N VAL A 82 11.40 7.81 -10.96
CA VAL A 82 12.27 8.94 -10.62
C VAL A 82 13.02 9.48 -11.83
N ILE A 83 13.32 10.77 -11.80
CA ILE A 83 14.22 11.47 -12.75
C ILE A 83 15.60 11.62 -12.09
N GLY A 84 16.65 11.62 -12.91
CA GLY A 84 18.05 11.73 -12.47
C GLY A 84 18.81 10.48 -12.91
N ALA A 85 18.73 9.43 -12.11
CA ALA A 85 19.18 8.09 -12.51
C ALA A 85 18.25 7.45 -13.56
N GLY A 86 16.97 7.85 -13.58
CA GLY A 86 15.93 7.19 -14.35
C GLY A 86 15.53 5.84 -13.73
N GLY A 87 14.37 5.33 -14.14
CA GLY A 87 13.90 3.99 -13.76
C GLY A 87 12.92 3.98 -12.58
N LEU A 88 12.58 2.76 -12.17
CA LEU A 88 11.64 2.46 -11.10
C LEU A 88 12.38 2.01 -9.85
N TYR A 89 11.93 2.52 -8.71
CA TYR A 89 12.46 2.19 -7.40
C TYR A 89 11.32 1.72 -6.51
N GLU A 90 11.55 0.64 -5.78
CA GLU A 90 10.70 0.28 -4.65
C GLU A 90 11.21 1.03 -3.41
N ALA A 91 10.32 1.76 -2.77
CA ALA A 91 10.56 2.44 -1.51
C ALA A 91 9.66 1.86 -0.42
N VAL A 92 10.25 1.52 0.72
CA VAL A 92 9.51 1.16 1.93
C VAL A 92 9.72 2.23 2.98
N VAL A 93 8.62 2.80 3.48
CA VAL A 93 8.60 3.83 4.52
C VAL A 93 7.75 3.36 5.67
N HIS A 94 8.23 3.53 6.90
CA HIS A 94 7.46 3.29 8.11
C HIS A 94 7.02 4.64 8.71
N GLU A 95 5.72 4.78 9.00
CA GLU A 95 5.15 5.89 9.77
C GLU A 95 4.59 5.34 11.09
N SER A 96 5.17 5.72 12.22
CA SER A 96 4.70 5.33 13.56
C SER A 96 3.48 6.15 13.99
N TYR A 97 2.81 5.73 15.07
CA TYR A 97 1.61 6.41 15.57
C TYR A 97 1.84 7.84 16.09
N ASP A 98 3.07 8.18 16.45
CA ASP A 98 3.48 9.54 16.81
C ASP A 98 3.86 10.40 15.58
N TYR A 99 3.63 9.87 14.37
CA TYR A 99 3.94 10.48 13.07
C TYR A 99 5.43 10.62 12.77
N SER A 100 6.30 9.90 13.48
CA SER A 100 7.70 9.76 13.05
C SER A 100 7.76 8.92 11.77
N THR A 101 8.44 9.42 10.75
CA THR A 101 8.60 8.75 9.46
C THR A 101 10.05 8.33 9.23
N VAL A 102 10.25 7.10 8.80
CA VAL A 102 11.58 6.51 8.57
C VAL A 102 11.62 5.81 7.21
N LEU A 103 12.66 6.07 6.43
CA LEU A 103 12.94 5.32 5.21
C LEU A 103 13.57 3.98 5.59
N VAL A 104 12.86 2.88 5.28
CA VAL A 104 13.32 1.51 5.57
C VAL A 104 14.18 1.00 4.42
N SER A 105 13.75 1.20 3.18
CA SER A 105 14.51 0.81 1.99
C SER A 105 14.17 1.69 0.79
N PHE A 106 15.12 1.80 -0.14
CA PHE A 106 14.97 2.47 -1.42
C PHE A 106 15.85 1.76 -2.45
N VAL A 107 15.26 0.87 -3.25
CA VAL A 107 16.00 -0.06 -4.13
C VAL A 107 15.55 0.06 -5.58
N PRO A 108 16.46 0.07 -6.57
CA PRO A 108 16.08 0.04 -7.98
C PRO A 108 15.47 -1.33 -8.33
N LEU A 109 14.39 -1.35 -9.11
CA LEU A 109 13.80 -2.61 -9.57
C LEU A 109 14.55 -3.28 -10.72
N ASN A 110 15.41 -2.54 -11.43
CA ASN A 110 16.16 -3.02 -12.60
C ASN A 110 17.68 -2.83 -12.44
N GLY A 111 18.18 -2.84 -11.20
CA GLY A 111 19.61 -2.73 -10.88
C GLY A 111 20.29 -4.09 -10.83
#